data_AF-A0A840YS60-F1
#
_entry.id   AF-A0A840YS60-F1
#
_cell.length_a   1.000
_cell.length_b   1.000
_cell.length_c   1.000
_cell.angle_alpha   90.00
_cell.angle_beta   90.00
_cell.angle_gamma   90.00
#
_symmetry.space_group_name_H-M   'P 1'
#
loop_
_entity.id
_entity.type
_entity.pdbx_description
1 polymer ?
#
loop_
_entity_poly.entity_id
_entity_poly.type
_entity_poly.pdbx_seq_one_letter_code
_entity_poly.pdbx_strand_id
1 'polypeptide(L)' 'MTQYTQADVDMADRHIAQGERHIAQQEELITRLRVQAHSTQEAENLLALFNSTMVEHRAHRAAIIEALEARQAT' A
#
# COMPACT_ATOMS: atom_id res chain seq x y z
N MET A 1 20.31 -8.71 12.64
CA MET A 1 19.55 -8.50 11.40
C MET A 1 18.40 -9.48 11.41
N THR A 2 17.17 -8.99 11.43
CA THR A 2 15.99 -9.86 11.33
C THR A 2 16.05 -10.56 9.97
N GLN A 3 16.10 -11.90 9.95
CA GLN A 3 16.10 -12.64 8.69
C GLN A 3 14.69 -12.64 8.14
N TYR A 4 14.52 -12.10 6.94
CA TYR A 4 13.29 -12.22 6.19
C TYR A 4 13.07 -13.65 5.69
N THR A 5 11.79 -13.99 5.50
CA THR A 5 11.29 -15.28 5.04
C THR A 5 10.27 -15.08 3.92
N GLN A 6 9.91 -16.15 3.22
CA GLN A 6 8.84 -16.11 2.23
C GLN A 6 7.50 -15.63 2.84
N ALA A 7 7.25 -15.96 4.11
CA ALA A 7 6.05 -15.52 4.81
C ALA A 7 5.97 -13.99 4.96
N ASP A 8 7.11 -13.30 5.03
CA ASP A 8 7.17 -11.83 5.09
C ASP A 8 6.77 -11.20 3.75
N VAL A 9 7.17 -11.82 2.62
CA VAL A 9 6.73 -11.40 1.28
C VAL A 9 5.23 -11.61 1.14
N ASP A 10 4.73 -12.79 1.49
CA ASP A 10 3.30 -13.12 1.39
C ASP A 10 2.45 -12.18 2.25
N MET A 11 2.96 -11.79 3.43
CA MET A 11 2.31 -10.81 4.28
C MET A 11 2.30 -9.41 3.64
N ALA A 12 3.43 -8.97 3.07
CA ALA A 12 3.51 -7.70 2.36
C ALA A 12 2.55 -7.66 1.16
N ASP A 13 2.47 -8.74 0.40
CA ASP A 13 1.55 -8.89 -0.74
C ASP A 13 0.08 -8.77 -0.31
N ARG A 14 -0.32 -9.44 0.77
CA ARG A 14 -1.68 -9.32 1.32
C ARG A 14 -2.01 -7.88 1.74
N HIS A 15 -1.08 -7.21 2.42
CA HIS A 15 -1.29 -5.82 2.87
C HIS A 15 -1.37 -4.85 1.69
N ILE A 16 -0.53 -5.01 0.66
CA ILE A 16 -0.58 -4.21 -0.56
C ILE A 16 -1.93 -4.40 -1.26
N ALA A 17 -2.36 -5.64 -1.48
CA ALA A 17 -3.63 -5.93 -2.13
C ALA A 17 -4.84 -5.43 -1.33
N GLN A 18 -4.77 -5.42 0.01
CA GLN A 18 -5.79 -4.80 0.83
C GLN A 18 -5.78 -3.27 0.71
N GLY A 19 -4.60 -2.65 0.74
CA GLY A 19 -4.44 -1.19 0.58
C GLY A 19 -4.95 -0.68 -0.76
N GLU A 20 -4.65 -1.39 -1.85
CA GLU A 20 -5.13 -1.06 -3.20
C GLU A 20 -6.66 -1.10 -3.29
N ARG A 21 -7.30 -2.11 -2.70
CA ARG A 21 -8.76 -2.18 -2.62
C ARG A 21 -9.34 -1.01 -1.84
N HIS A 22 -8.72 -0.63 -0.72
CA HIS A 22 -9.17 0.53 0.05
C HIS A 22 -9.02 1.83 -0.72
N ILE A 23 -7.90 2.05 -1.42
CA ILE A 23 -7.68 3.24 -2.25
C ILE A 23 -8.78 3.37 -3.30
N ALA A 24 -9.07 2.31 -4.06
CA ALA A 24 -10.12 2.31 -5.07
C ALA A 24 -11.50 2.65 -4.47
N GLN A 25 -11.82 2.09 -3.30
CA GLN A 25 -13.07 2.41 -2.59
C GLN A 25 -13.13 3.87 -2.13
N GLN A 26 -12.02 4.43 -1.64
CA GLN A 26 -11.97 5.83 -1.22
C GLN A 26 -12.08 6.80 -2.40
N GLU A 27 -11.47 6.47 -3.54
CA GLU A 27 -11.61 7.24 -4.78
C GLU A 27 -13.08 7.29 -5.24
N GLU A 28 -13.79 6.15 -5.19
CA GLU A 28 -15.22 6.09 -5.50
C GLU A 28 -16.06 6.93 -4.51
N LEU A 29 -15.78 6.82 -3.22
CA LEU A 29 -16.48 7.58 -2.18
C LEU A 29 -16.28 9.09 -2.34
N ILE A 30 -15.05 9.54 -2.54
CA ILE A 30 -14.71 10.96 -2.79
C ILE A 30 -15.44 11.46 -4.03
N THR A 31 -15.46 10.67 -5.10
CA THR A 31 -16.19 11.03 -6.33
C THR A 31 -17.68 11.23 -6.06
N ARG A 32 -18.32 10.32 -5.31
CA ARG A 32 -19.74 10.45 -4.93
C ARG A 32 -20.01 11.69 -4.08
N LEU A 33 -19.15 11.96 -3.09
CA LEU A 33 -19.28 13.14 -2.23
C LEU A 33 -19.14 14.45 -3.02
N ARG A 34 -18.18 14.52 -3.96
CA ARG A 34 -18.02 15.67 -4.86
C ARG A 34 -19.27 15.93 -5.70
N VAL A 35 -19.86 14.88 -6.29
CA VAL A 35 -21.09 14.98 -7.08
C VAL A 35 -22.26 15.52 -6.25
N GLN A 36 -22.29 15.20 -4.96
CA GLN A 36 -23.29 15.69 -4.00
C GLN A 36 -22.98 17.09 -3.44
N ALA A 37 -21.94 17.76 -3.96
CA ALA A 37 -21.45 19.07 -3.49
C ALA A 37 -21.03 19.09 -2.01
N HIS A 38 -20.66 17.93 -1.45
CA HIS A 38 -20.04 17.85 -0.13
C HIS A 38 -18.56 18.24 -0.21
N SER A 39 -18.04 18.82 0.87
CA SER A 39 -16.60 19.09 0.98
C SER A 39 -15.83 17.77 1.08
N THR A 40 -14.82 17.60 0.22
CA THR A 40 -13.97 16.41 0.16
C THR A 40 -12.51 16.68 0.47
N GLN A 41 -12.14 17.91 0.82
CA GLN A 41 -10.74 18.31 0.99
C GLN A 41 -9.97 17.43 1.98
N GLU A 42 -10.57 17.12 3.13
CA GLU A 42 -9.92 16.28 4.14
C GLU A 42 -9.80 14.83 3.66
N ALA A 43 -10.84 14.29 3.03
CA ALA A 43 -10.82 12.94 2.47
C ALA A 43 -9.74 12.79 1.38
N GLU A 44 -9.56 13.80 0.54
CA GLU A 44 -8.50 13.84 -0.48
C GLU A 44 -7.11 13.92 0.13
N ASN A 45 -6.92 14.71 1.19
CA ASN A 45 -5.65 14.77 1.92
C ASN A 45 -5.30 13.41 2.54
N LEU A 46 -6.29 12.73 3.12
CA LEU A 46 -6.12 11.38 3.68
C LEU A 46 -5.81 10.36 2.57
N LEU A 47 -6.49 10.43 1.43
CA LEU A 47 -6.21 9.56 0.29
C LEU A 47 -4.80 9.79 -0.27
N ALA A 48 -4.34 11.03 -0.34
CA ALA A 48 -2.97 11.35 -0.74
C ALA A 48 -1.94 10.75 0.24
N LEU A 49 -2.20 10.85 1.55
CA LEU A 49 -1.36 10.21 2.57
C LEU A 49 -1.33 8.69 2.41
N PHE A 50 -2.49 8.06 2.21
CA PHE A 50 -2.60 6.61 1.99
C PHE A 50 -1.80 6.15 0.76
N ASN A 51 -1.87 6.91 -0.33
CA ASN A 51 -1.08 6.65 -1.52
C ASN A 51 0.43 6.75 -1.25
N SER A 52 0.87 7.73 -0.46
CA SER A 52 2.27 7.86 -0.05
C SER A 52 2.72 6.64 0.78
N THR A 53 1.92 6.21 1.76
CA THR A 53 2.22 5.01 2.55
C THR A 53 2.28 3.74 1.69
N MET A 54 1.45 3.64 0.65
CA MET A 54 1.50 2.50 -0.28
C MET A 54 2.79 2.43 -1.10
N VAL A 55 3.42 3.57 -1.40
CA VAL A 55 4.76 3.59 -2.02
C VAL A 55 5.78 2.96 -1.07
N GLU A 56 5.73 3.31 0.22
CA GLU A 56 6.63 2.74 1.23
C GLU A 56 6.41 1.24 1.42
N HIS A 57 5.16 0.77 1.41
CA HIS A 57 4.86 -0.66 1.48
C HIS A 57 5.43 -1.46 0.29
N ARG A 58 5.30 -0.92 -0.93
CA ARG A 58 5.88 -1.53 -2.13
C ARG A 58 7.41 -1.54 -2.08
N ALA A 59 8.02 -0.45 -1.63
CA ALA A 59 9.47 -0.36 -1.45
C ALA A 59 9.98 -1.37 -0.40
N HIS A 60 9.29 -1.50 0.73
CA HIS A 60 9.64 -2.49 1.75
C HIS A 60 9.53 -3.92 1.21
N ARG A 61 8.47 -4.23 0.45
CA ARG A 61 8.35 -5.54 -0.21
C ARG A 61 9.52 -5.83 -1.16
N ALA A 62 9.92 -4.85 -1.96
CA ALA A 62 11.07 -5.01 -2.86
C ALA A 62 12.35 -5.32 -2.07
N ALA A 63 12.61 -4.60 -0.97
CA ALA A 63 13.76 -4.85 -0.11
C ALA A 63 13.75 -6.26 0.54
N ILE A 64 12.57 -6.78 0.90
CA ILE A 64 12.42 -8.15 1.41
C ILE A 64 12.81 -9.17 0.33
N ILE A 65 12.34 -8.99 -0.90
CA ILE A 65 12.63 -9.90 -2.03
C ILE A 65 14.13 -9.88 -2.34
N GLU A 66 14.74 -8.71 -2.45
CA GLU A 66 16.18 -8.57 -2.71
C GLU A 66 17.02 -9.29 -1.64
N ALA A 67 16.64 -9.15 -0.37
CA ALA A 67 17.32 -9.84 0.74
C ALA A 67 17.18 -11.37 0.68
N LEU A 68 16.04 -11.88 0.23
CA LEU A 68 15.81 -13.32 0.06
C LEU A 68 16.60 -13.89 -1.12
N GLU A 69 16.64 -13.18 -2.25
CA GLU A 69 17.40 -13.57 -3.44
C GLU A 69 18.90 -13.61 -3.16
N ALA A 70 19.43 -12.57 -2.49
CA ALA A 70 20.84 -12.51 -2.11
C ALA A 70 21.25 -13.73 -1.24
N ARG A 71 20.36 -14.19 -0.36
CA ARG A 71 20.61 -15.38 0.46
C ARG A 71 20.63 -16.68 -0.34
N GLN A 72 19.78 -16.82 -1.35
CA GLN A 72 19.70 -18.03 -2.17
C GLN A 72 20.90 -18.19 -3.10
N ALA A 73 21.59 -17.09 -3.41
CA ALA A 73 22.79 -17.08 -4.26
C ALA A 73 24.10 -17.43 -3.51
N THR A 74 24.04 -17.66 -2.20
CA THR A 74 25.21 -17.99 -1.34
C THR A 74 25.17 -19.43 -0.85
#